data_AF-A0A200Q7U4-F1
#
_entry.id   AF-A0A200Q7U4-F1
#
_cell.length_a   1.000
_cell.length_b   1.000
_cell.length_c   1.000
_cell.angle_alpha   90.00
_cell.angle_beta   90.00
_cell.angle_gamma   90.00
#
_symmetry.space_group_name_H-M   'P 1'
#
loop_
_entity.id
_entity.type
_entity.pdbx_description
1 polymer ?
#
loop_
_entity_poly.entity_id
_entity_poly.type
_entity_poly.pdbx_seq_one_letter_code
_entity_poly.pdbx_strand_id
1 'polypeptide(L)' 'MAQIHKLEVQHEAKSSADKLYGMFTRNAPQLPKYFPQTLQNVQVIGNGISLGTVFVWNYVLGK' A
#
# COMPACT_ATOMS: atom_id res chain seq x y z
N MET A 1 26.70 13.10 2.61
CA MET A 1 26.45 12.18 3.74
C MET A 1 24.98 11.80 3.69
N ALA A 2 24.63 10.54 3.40
CA ALA A 2 23.23 10.11 3.42
C ALA A 2 22.76 9.97 4.87
N GLN A 3 21.66 10.63 5.22
CA GLN A 3 21.05 10.51 6.55
C GLN A 3 19.97 9.45 6.52
N ILE A 4 20.23 8.30 7.14
CA ILE A 4 19.28 7.20 7.27
C ILE A 4 18.56 7.34 8.60
N HIS A 5 17.22 7.47 8.56
CA HIS A 5 16.37 7.53 9.74
C HIS A 5 15.27 6.46 9.63
N LYS A 6 14.82 5.93 10.78
CA LYS A 6 13.79 4.88 10.86
C LYS A 6 12.60 5.39 11.68
N LEU A 7 11.40 5.33 11.11
CA LEU A 7 10.14 5.57 11.81
C LEU A 7 9.36 4.26 11.82
N GLU A 8 8.90 3.83 13.00
CA GLU A 8 8.13 2.59 13.17
C GLU A 8 6.83 2.87 13.92
N VAL A 9 5.76 2.21 13.49
CA VAL A 9 4.45 2.22 14.14
C VAL A 9 3.94 0.79 14.19
N GLN A 10 3.42 0.39 15.35
CA GLN A 10 2.77 -0.90 15.54
C GLN A 10 1.30 -0.66 15.92
N HIS A 11 0.40 -1.40 15.29
CA HIS A 11 -1.04 -1.34 15.58
C HIS A 11 -1.63 -2.76 15.56
N GLU A 12 -2.48 -3.06 16.54
CA GLU A 12 -3.18 -4.34 16.60
C GLU A 12 -4.45 -4.28 15.73
N ALA A 13 -4.50 -5.10 14.68
CA ALA A 13 -5.66 -5.20 13.81
C ALA A 13 -6.47 -6.46 14.13
N LYS A 14 -7.80 -6.32 14.22
CA LYS A 14 -8.73 -7.44 14.45
C LYS A 14 -9.00 -8.30 13.20
N SER A 15 -8.23 -8.13 12.13
CA SER A 15 -8.41 -8.80 10.84
C SER A 15 -7.46 -9.99 10.67
N SER A 16 -7.82 -10.94 9.80
CA SER A 16 -6.91 -12.01 9.38
C SER A 16 -5.61 -11.43 8.80
N ALA A 17 -4.47 -11.94 9.29
CA ALA A 17 -3.15 -11.54 8.85
C ALA A 17 -2.95 -11.75 7.34
N ASP A 18 -3.39 -12.90 6.81
CA ASP A 18 -3.26 -13.22 5.38
C ASP A 18 -4.05 -12.25 4.50
N LYS A 19 -5.25 -11.87 4.94
CA LYS A 19 -6.09 -10.91 4.21
C LYS A 19 -5.45 -9.53 4.21
N LEU A 20 -4.95 -9.08 5.36
CA LEU A 20 -4.27 -7.79 5.49
C LEU A 20 -3.00 -7.76 4.63
N TYR A 21 -2.17 -8.79 4.72
CA TYR A 21 -0.95 -8.92 3.91
C TYR A 21 -1.25 -8.96 2.41
N GLY A 22 -2.26 -9.72 2.00
CA GLY A 22 -2.71 -9.77 0.61
C GLY A 22 -3.22 -8.41 0.11
N MET A 23 -3.88 -7.64 0.98
CA MET A 23 -4.42 -6.31 0.66
C MET A 23 -3.31 -5.33 0.29
N PHE A 24 -2.18 -5.32 1.01
CA PHE A 24 -1.05 -4.43 0.74
C PHE A 24 -0.08 -4.92 -0.34
N THR A 25 -0.21 -6.18 -0.77
CA THR A 25 0.67 -6.78 -1.79
C THR A 25 -0.07 -7.03 -3.10
N ARG A 26 -0.60 -8.24 -3.28
CA ARG A 26 -1.24 -8.70 -4.53
C ARG A 26 -2.52 -7.96 -4.87
N ASN A 27 -3.22 -7.45 -3.86
CA ASN A 27 -4.50 -6.77 -4.03
C ASN A 27 -4.38 -5.26 -3.85
N ALA A 28 -3.16 -4.70 -3.84
CA ALA A 28 -2.94 -3.26 -3.68
C ALA A 28 -3.73 -2.39 -4.69
N PRO A 29 -3.93 -2.80 -5.96
CA PRO A 29 -4.77 -2.04 -6.90
C PRO A 29 -6.24 -1.90 -6.49
N GLN A 30 -6.72 -2.72 -5.54
CA GLN A 30 -8.08 -2.66 -5.03
C GLN A 30 -8.23 -1.72 -3.83
N LEU A 31 -7.11 -1.27 -3.22
CA LEU A 31 -7.12 -0.38 -2.06
C LEU A 31 -7.93 0.91 -2.21
N PRO A 32 -7.94 1.59 -3.39
CA PRO A 32 -8.80 2.75 -3.61
C PRO A 32 -10.30 2.46 -3.41
N LYS A 33 -10.75 1.21 -3.55
CA LYS A 33 -12.16 0.83 -3.30
C LYS A 33 -12.49 0.81 -1.81
N TYR A 34 -11.51 0.47 -0.96
CA TYR A 34 -11.70 0.40 0.49
C TYR A 34 -11.46 1.75 1.16
N PHE A 35 -10.52 2.55 0.63
CA PHE A 35 -10.13 3.85 1.19
C PHE A 35 -10.18 4.98 0.15
N PRO A 36 -11.34 5.23 -0.49
CA PRO A 36 -11.44 6.18 -1.60
C PRO A 36 -11.14 7.63 -1.19
N GLN A 37 -11.28 7.94 0.11
CA GLN A 37 -10.99 9.27 0.65
C GLN A 37 -9.49 9.58 0.70
N THR A 38 -8.65 8.56 0.85
CA THR A 38 -7.19 8.71 1.01
C THR A 38 -6.45 8.27 -0.25
N LEU A 39 -6.88 7.15 -0.85
CA LEU A 39 -6.25 6.53 -2.01
C LEU A 39 -7.16 6.71 -3.23
N GLN A 40 -6.74 7.55 -4.17
CA GLN A 40 -7.51 7.81 -5.38
C GLN A 40 -7.24 6.73 -6.45
N ASN A 41 -6.00 6.27 -6.55
CA ASN A 41 -5.62 5.25 -7.53
C ASN A 41 -4.35 4.50 -7.10
N VAL A 42 -4.25 3.23 -7.50
CA VAL A 42 -3.05 2.40 -7.36
C VAL A 42 -2.85 1.63 -8.65
N GLN A 43 -1.82 1.99 -9.41
CA GLN A 43 -1.52 1.40 -10.71
C GLN A 43 -0.27 0.53 -10.64
N VAL A 44 -0.29 -0.60 -11.35
CA VAL A 44 0.86 -1.49 -11.51
C VAL A 44 1.61 -1.13 -12.78
N ILE A 45 2.91 -0.95 -12.70
CA ILE A 45 3.77 -0.83 -13.89
C ILE A 45 4.29 -2.21 -14.27
N GLY A 46 3.93 -2.69 -15.47
CA GLY A 46 4.40 -3.97 -16.03
C GLY A 46 3.33 -5.06 -16.09
N ASN A 47 3.76 -6.30 -16.34
CA ASN A 47 2.88 -7.42 -16.71
C ASN A 47 2.33 -8.25 -15.53
N GLY A 48 2.35 -7.69 -14.30
CA GLY A 48 1.77 -8.36 -13.15
C GLY A 48 2.44 -8.00 -11.82
N ILE A 49 2.00 -8.70 -10.76
CA ILE A 49 2.48 -8.49 -9.40
C ILE A 49 3.38 -9.66 -9.00
N SER A 50 4.67 -9.37 -8.85
CA SER A 50 5.72 -10.27 -8.40
C SER A 50 6.74 -9.48 -7.55
N LEU A 51 7.78 -10.16 -7.09
CA LEU A 51 8.88 -9.48 -6.40
C LEU A 51 9.52 -8.45 -7.34
N GLY A 52 9.67 -7.21 -6.87
CA GLY A 52 10.23 -6.11 -7.67
C GLY A 52 9.21 -5.33 -8.50
N THR A 53 7.92 -5.65 -8.40
CA THR A 53 6.85 -4.85 -9.03
C THR A 53 6.84 -3.42 -8.50
N VAL A 54 6.70 -2.46 -9.42
CA VAL A 54 6.58 -1.03 -9.11
C VAL A 54 5.10 -0.63 -9.15
N PHE A 55 4.68 0.09 -8.12
CA PHE A 55 3.34 0.63 -8.00
C PHE A 55 3.38 2.16 -8.03
N VAL A 56 2.44 2.77 -8.75
CA VAL A 56 2.19 4.21 -8.70
C VAL A 56 0.97 4.45 -7.82
N TRP A 57 1.19 5.10 -6.69
CA TRP A 57 0.17 5.43 -5.71
C TRP A 57 -0.24 6.90 -5.88
N ASN A 58 -1.52 7.14 -6.20
CA ASN A 58 -2.11 8.46 -6.14
C ASN A 58 -2.93 8.56 -4.85
N TYR A 59 -2.46 9.39 -3.92
CA TYR A 59 -3.06 9.57 -2.61
C TYR A 59 -3.03 11.03 -2.17
N VAL A 60 -3.95 11.39 -1.28
CA VAL A 60 -3.99 12.71 -0.65
C VAL A 60 -3.41 12.59 0.75
N LEU A 61 -2.44 13.46 1.07
CA LEU A 61 -1.84 13.54 2.40
C LEU A 61 -2.35 14.79 3.12
N GLY A 62 -2.99 14.60 4.27
CA GLY A 62 -3.59 15.69 5.03
C GLY A 62 -5.02 16.02 4.57
N LYS A 63 -5.77 16.68 5.45
CA LYS A 63 -7.00 17.39 5.09
C LYS A 63 -6.63 18.81 4.68
#